data_AF-A0A420MAT5-F1
#
_entry.id   AF-A0A420MAT5-F1
#
_cell.length_a   1.000
_cell.length_b   1.000
_cell.length_c   1.000
_cell.angle_alpha   90.00
_cell.angle_beta   90.00
_cell.angle_gamma   90.00
#
_symmetry.space_group_name_H-M   'P 1'
#
loop_
_entity.id
_entity.type
_entity.pdbx_description
1 polymer ?
#
loop_
_entity_poly.entity_id
_entity_poly.type
_entity_poly.pdbx_seq_one_letter_code
_entity_poly.pdbx_strand_id
1 'polypeptide(L)'
;MTAVESIFPLAHSLLCLWHANKAALQRCQPAFAEADLNLASESTAPLTSPAEQWTEFYQFWHLIMSSPNEQEFKDRVSTFEKKYLPHYVEQVAYIQAHWLNPYKERLVRAWVDQHTHFGNVATSRVEGIHALLESHMKKSTLDLFEAWRAIKHALLNQLSELKSNQTKQQTRTPIELSGSLYDTVRGWVSHEAPRKVEE
;
A
#
# COMPACT_ATOMS: atom_id res chain seq x y z
N MET A 1 -2.34 -5.95 18.87
CA MET A 1 -0.91 -6.18 18.56
C MET A 1 -0.08 -5.68 19.74
N THR A 2 0.09 -6.48 20.79
CA THR A 2 0.82 -6.06 22.01
C THR A 2 2.27 -6.53 22.02
N ALA A 3 2.59 -7.60 21.28
CA ALA A 3 3.92 -8.19 21.28
C ALA A 3 4.99 -7.23 20.74
N VAL A 4 4.75 -6.57 19.61
CA VAL A 4 5.73 -5.64 19.01
C VAL A 4 6.03 -4.48 19.95
N GLU A 5 5.00 -3.89 20.55
CA GLU A 5 5.15 -2.79 21.52
C GLU A 5 5.92 -3.23 22.77
N SER A 6 5.72 -4.49 23.22
CA SER A 6 6.42 -5.01 24.40
C SER A 6 7.90 -5.34 24.15
N ILE A 7 8.25 -5.84 22.96
CA ILE A 7 9.59 -6.30 22.64
C ILE A 7 10.43 -5.20 21.97
N PHE A 8 9.79 -4.35 21.17
CA PHE A 8 10.41 -3.27 20.42
C PHE A 8 9.69 -1.94 20.68
N PRO A 9 9.75 -1.40 21.91
CA PRO A 9 8.98 -0.21 22.30
C PRO A 9 9.36 1.06 21.53
N LEU A 10 10.56 1.10 20.95
CA LEU A 10 11.02 2.22 20.11
C LEU A 10 10.67 2.03 18.63
N ALA A 11 10.23 0.85 18.21
CA ALA A 11 9.85 0.59 16.83
C ALA A 11 8.42 1.07 16.59
N HIS A 12 8.25 1.91 15.57
CA HIS A 12 6.92 2.31 15.15
C HIS A 12 6.30 1.22 14.27
N SER A 13 5.28 0.52 14.80
CA SER A 13 4.61 -0.56 14.10
C SER A 13 3.52 -0.01 13.18
N LEU A 14 3.79 -0.07 11.88
CA LEU A 14 2.83 0.29 10.84
C LEU A 14 1.98 -0.91 10.42
N LEU A 15 0.79 -0.63 9.89
CA LEU A 15 -0.05 -1.63 9.25
C LEU A 15 0.17 -1.63 7.75
N CYS A 16 0.01 -2.81 7.14
CA CYS A 16 0.06 -2.93 5.69
C CYS A 16 -1.22 -2.35 5.07
N LEU A 17 -1.07 -1.26 4.32
CA LEU A 17 -2.16 -0.59 3.63
C LEU A 17 -2.86 -1.50 2.61
N TRP A 18 -2.13 -2.42 1.96
CA TRP A 18 -2.74 -3.37 1.02
C TRP A 18 -3.77 -4.27 1.70
N HIS A 19 -3.46 -4.77 2.90
CA HIS A 19 -4.40 -5.59 3.66
C HIS A 19 -5.62 -4.78 4.12
N ALA A 20 -5.43 -3.53 4.53
CA ALA A 20 -6.54 -2.63 4.86
C ALA A 20 -7.45 -2.37 3.65
N ASN A 21 -6.86 -2.07 2.50
CA ASN A 21 -7.56 -1.88 1.23
C ASN A 21 -8.35 -3.13 0.82
N LYS A 22 -7.71 -4.31 0.88
CA LYS A 22 -8.36 -5.59 0.56
C LYS A 22 -9.53 -5.88 1.49
N ALA A 23 -9.38 -5.59 2.78
CA ALA A 23 -10.45 -5.78 3.76
C ALA A 23 -11.61 -4.79 3.55
N ALA A 24 -11.33 -3.53 3.22
CA ALA A 24 -12.35 -2.55 2.85
C ALA A 24 -13.09 -2.98 1.57
N LEU A 25 -12.36 -3.44 0.56
CA LEU A 25 -12.93 -3.99 -0.67
C LEU A 25 -13.90 -5.15 -0.36
N GLN A 26 -13.43 -6.17 0.36
CA GLN A 26 -14.21 -7.37 0.67
C GLN A 26 -15.45 -7.09 1.53
N ARG A 27 -15.38 -6.12 2.46
CA ARG A 27 -16.46 -5.85 3.41
C ARG A 27 -17.45 -4.80 2.92
N CYS A 28 -17.02 -3.85 2.10
CA CYS A 28 -17.87 -2.75 1.66
C CYS A 28 -18.46 -2.95 0.27
N GLN A 29 -17.74 -3.58 -0.68
CA GLN A 29 -18.19 -3.73 -2.06
C GLN A 29 -19.55 -4.44 -2.22
N PRO A 30 -19.86 -5.52 -1.47
CA PRO A 30 -21.13 -6.23 -1.66
C PRO A 30 -22.38 -5.35 -1.50
N ALA A 31 -22.34 -4.36 -0.60
CA ALA A 31 -23.48 -3.47 -0.34
C ALA A 31 -23.88 -2.61 -1.55
N PHE A 32 -22.92 -2.30 -2.43
CA PHE A 32 -23.17 -1.55 -3.65
C PHE A 32 -23.78 -2.45 -4.74
N ALA A 33 -23.52 -3.75 -4.71
CA ALA A 33 -24.18 -4.70 -5.61
C ALA A 33 -25.62 -5.01 -5.18
N GLU A 34 -25.88 -5.06 -3.87
CA GLU A 34 -27.22 -5.31 -3.32
C GLU A 34 -28.18 -4.11 -3.45
N ALA A 35 -27.66 -2.89 -3.50
CA ALA A 35 -28.45 -1.67 -3.71
C ALA A 35 -29.22 -1.68 -5.06
N ASP A 36 -28.71 -2.41 -6.06
CA ASP A 36 -29.33 -2.60 -7.39
C ASP A 36 -30.69 -3.33 -7.30
N LEU A 37 -30.89 -4.18 -6.28
CA LEU A 37 -32.11 -4.97 -6.10
C LEU A 37 -33.23 -4.19 -5.40
N ASN A 38 -32.89 -3.21 -4.55
CA ASN A 38 -33.86 -2.45 -3.75
C ASN A 38 -34.30 -1.13 -4.42
N LEU A 39 -33.52 -0.58 -5.36
CA LEU A 39 -33.85 0.64 -6.12
C LEU A 39 -34.79 0.40 -7.32
N ALA A 40 -35.05 -0.86 -7.69
CA ALA A 40 -36.00 -1.19 -8.75
C ALA A 40 -37.47 -0.90 -8.37
N SER A 41 -37.77 -0.57 -7.11
CA SER A 41 -39.13 -0.28 -6.63
C SER A 41 -39.47 1.19 -6.39
N GLU A 42 -38.50 2.10 -6.33
CA GLU A 42 -38.76 3.53 -6.10
C GLU A 42 -38.00 4.40 -7.10
N SER A 43 -38.76 4.96 -8.03
CA SER A 43 -38.30 5.85 -9.10
C SER A 43 -37.79 7.17 -8.54
N THR A 44 -36.49 7.24 -8.23
CA THR A 44 -35.64 8.47 -8.22
C THR A 44 -34.16 8.08 -8.06
N ALA A 45 -33.71 7.04 -8.76
CA ALA A 45 -32.34 6.56 -8.66
C ALA A 45 -31.31 7.56 -9.24
N PRO A 46 -30.08 7.64 -8.68
CA PRO A 46 -28.99 8.41 -9.25
C PRO A 46 -28.67 7.96 -10.68
N LEU A 47 -28.25 8.90 -11.54
CA LEU A 47 -27.80 8.68 -12.93
C LEU A 47 -26.55 7.77 -13.07
N THR A 48 -26.09 7.14 -11.99
CA THR A 48 -24.76 6.57 -11.83
C THR A 48 -24.87 5.10 -11.43
N SER A 49 -24.24 4.22 -12.21
CA SER A 49 -24.33 2.78 -12.04
C SER A 49 -23.78 2.31 -10.67
N PRO A 50 -24.24 1.16 -10.14
CA PRO A 50 -23.71 0.59 -8.89
C PRO A 50 -22.18 0.45 -8.88
N ALA A 51 -21.60 0.08 -10.02
CA ALA A 51 -20.15 -0.04 -10.19
C ALA A 51 -19.43 1.32 -10.07
N GLU A 52 -20.01 2.39 -10.59
CA GLU A 52 -19.49 3.74 -10.45
C GLU A 52 -19.61 4.26 -9.02
N GLN A 53 -20.73 3.99 -8.33
CA GLN A 53 -20.92 4.34 -6.92
C GLN A 53 -19.90 3.64 -6.02
N TRP A 54 -19.65 2.35 -6.24
CA TRP A 54 -18.60 1.61 -5.54
C TRP A 54 -17.21 2.21 -5.84
N THR A 55 -16.93 2.48 -7.11
CA THR A 55 -15.65 3.05 -7.52
C THR A 55 -15.39 4.38 -6.81
N GLU A 56 -16.40 5.24 -6.72
CA GLU A 56 -16.31 6.51 -6.01
C GLU A 56 -16.10 6.30 -4.51
N PHE A 57 -16.87 5.42 -3.86
CA PHE A 57 -16.69 5.11 -2.44
C PHE A 57 -15.28 4.63 -2.13
N TYR A 58 -14.76 3.72 -2.95
CA TYR A 58 -13.44 3.13 -2.76
C TYR A 58 -12.32 4.14 -3.05
N GLN A 59 -12.50 5.03 -4.03
CA GLN A 59 -11.62 6.19 -4.22
C GLN A 59 -11.64 7.11 -3.00
N PHE A 60 -12.80 7.34 -2.39
CA PHE A 60 -12.91 8.16 -1.18
C PHE A 60 -12.13 7.55 0.00
N TRP A 61 -12.22 6.23 0.17
CA TRP A 61 -11.38 5.50 1.13
C TRP A 61 -9.88 5.74 0.88
N HIS A 62 -9.41 5.64 -0.36
CA HIS A 62 -8.02 5.93 -0.72
C HIS A 62 -7.64 7.40 -0.48
N LEU A 63 -8.56 8.35 -0.70
CA LEU A 63 -8.36 9.76 -0.38
C LEU A 63 -8.18 9.97 1.12
N ILE A 64 -8.96 9.29 1.97
CA ILE A 64 -8.77 9.35 3.43
C ILE A 64 -7.39 8.80 3.81
N MET A 65 -6.98 7.64 3.27
CA MET A 65 -5.68 7.03 3.56
C MET A 65 -4.49 7.90 3.13
N SER A 66 -4.64 8.65 2.03
CA SER A 66 -3.60 9.52 1.47
C SER A 66 -3.62 10.96 2.00
N SER A 67 -4.40 11.25 3.05
CA SER A 67 -4.49 12.58 3.66
C SER A 67 -3.10 13.07 4.12
N PRO A 68 -2.61 14.22 3.65
CA PRO A 68 -1.24 14.68 3.94
C PRO A 68 -1.08 15.24 5.35
N ASN A 69 -2.16 15.67 6.00
CA ASN A 69 -2.15 16.21 7.35
C ASN A 69 -3.48 15.90 8.06
N GLU A 70 -3.53 16.16 9.38
CA GLU A 70 -4.70 15.84 10.20
C GLU A 70 -5.96 16.64 9.83
N GLN A 71 -5.81 17.87 9.33
CA GLN A 71 -6.93 18.72 8.96
C GLN A 71 -7.63 18.15 7.72
N GLU A 72 -6.86 17.87 6.66
CA GLU A 72 -7.33 17.19 5.44
C GLU A 72 -7.98 15.84 5.77
N PHE A 73 -7.40 15.08 6.70
CA PHE A 73 -8.00 13.82 7.14
C PHE A 73 -9.40 14.05 7.75
N LYS A 74 -9.53 15.00 8.68
CA LYS A 74 -10.82 15.32 9.33
C LYS A 74 -11.85 15.78 8.32
N ASP A 75 -11.45 16.63 7.37
CA ASP A 75 -12.35 17.17 6.34
C ASP A 75 -12.82 16.07 5.37
N ARG A 76 -11.91 15.19 4.95
CA ARG A 76 -12.26 14.02 4.11
C ARG A 76 -13.17 13.05 4.84
N VAL A 77 -12.88 12.73 6.11
CA VAL A 77 -13.74 11.85 6.92
C VAL A 77 -15.13 12.46 7.13
N SER A 78 -15.21 13.75 7.44
CA SER A 78 -16.50 14.45 7.58
C SER A 78 -17.31 14.43 6.28
N THR A 79 -16.63 14.65 5.15
CA THR A 79 -17.28 14.62 3.82
C THR A 79 -17.75 13.22 3.45
N PHE A 80 -16.93 12.20 3.73
CA PHE A 80 -17.26 10.80 3.54
C PHE A 80 -18.50 10.40 4.35
N GLU A 81 -18.53 10.75 5.64
CA GLU A 81 -19.65 10.47 6.53
C GLU A 81 -20.94 11.14 6.05
N LYS A 82 -20.89 12.44 5.75
CA LYS A 82 -22.06 13.18 5.25
C LYS A 82 -22.64 12.56 3.98
N LYS A 83 -21.78 12.06 3.10
CA LYS A 83 -22.19 11.47 1.82
C LYS A 83 -22.76 10.06 1.97
N TYR A 84 -22.13 9.20 2.77
CA TYR A 84 -22.43 7.77 2.77
C TYR A 84 -23.22 7.29 3.98
N LEU A 85 -23.25 8.00 5.11
CA LEU A 85 -24.09 7.62 6.26
C LEU A 85 -25.58 7.43 5.92
N PRO A 86 -26.22 8.23 5.05
CA PRO A 86 -27.65 8.07 4.80
C PRO A 86 -28.05 6.72 4.17
N HIS A 87 -27.15 6.09 3.40
CA HIS A 87 -27.46 4.88 2.61
C HIS A 87 -26.53 3.68 2.89
N TYR A 88 -25.37 3.91 3.52
CA TYR A 88 -24.31 2.90 3.72
C TYR A 88 -23.81 2.91 5.18
N VAL A 89 -24.74 2.95 6.13
CA VAL A 89 -24.45 3.05 7.58
C VAL A 89 -23.47 1.98 8.04
N GLU A 90 -23.69 0.73 7.65
CA GLU A 90 -22.85 -0.40 8.07
C GLU A 90 -21.42 -0.30 7.54
N GLN A 91 -21.25 0.16 6.31
CA GLN A 91 -19.94 0.28 5.66
C GLN A 91 -19.14 1.45 6.27
N VAL A 92 -19.81 2.56 6.56
CA VAL A 92 -19.19 3.69 7.28
C VAL A 92 -18.81 3.27 8.71
N ALA A 93 -19.71 2.62 9.43
CA ALA A 93 -19.45 2.12 10.78
C ALA A 93 -18.30 1.10 10.80
N TYR A 94 -18.23 0.20 9.82
CA TYR A 94 -17.13 -0.74 9.66
C TYR A 94 -15.80 0.00 9.50
N ILE A 95 -15.71 0.96 8.56
CA ILE A 95 -14.49 1.74 8.30
C ILE A 95 -14.04 2.48 9.57
N GLN A 96 -14.94 3.16 10.25
CA GLN A 96 -14.61 3.88 11.48
C GLN A 96 -14.12 2.94 12.58
N ALA A 97 -14.92 1.93 12.93
CA ALA A 97 -14.66 1.08 14.09
C ALA A 97 -13.45 0.16 13.91
N HIS A 98 -13.19 -0.30 12.68
CA HIS A 98 -12.14 -1.29 12.41
C HIS A 98 -10.84 -0.67 11.90
N TRP A 99 -10.89 0.52 11.29
CA TRP A 99 -9.71 1.11 10.65
C TRP A 99 -9.38 2.50 11.22
N LEU A 100 -10.30 3.46 11.12
CA LEU A 100 -9.96 4.86 11.43
C LEU A 100 -9.77 5.10 12.93
N ASN A 101 -10.69 4.62 13.78
CA ASN A 101 -10.63 4.83 15.22
C ASN A 101 -9.42 4.11 15.85
N PRO A 102 -9.17 2.81 15.59
CA PRO A 102 -8.05 2.10 16.22
C PRO A 102 -6.70 2.34 15.54
N TYR A 103 -6.67 2.62 14.23
CA TYR A 103 -5.44 2.47 13.43
C TYR A 103 -5.10 3.61 12.47
N LYS A 104 -5.79 4.76 12.51
CA LYS A 104 -5.42 5.91 11.64
C LYS A 104 -3.93 6.27 11.73
N GLU A 105 -3.35 6.20 12.92
CA GLU A 105 -1.94 6.54 13.17
C GLU A 105 -0.96 5.54 12.51
N ARG A 106 -1.42 4.34 12.19
CA ARG A 106 -0.61 3.26 11.59
C ARG A 106 -0.85 3.06 10.09
N LEU A 107 -1.79 3.80 9.51
CA LEU A 107 -2.27 3.61 8.12
C LEU A 107 -2.30 4.89 7.30
N VAL A 108 -2.74 5.99 7.90
CA VAL A 108 -2.99 7.24 7.18
C VAL A 108 -1.70 8.03 7.09
N ARG A 109 -1.42 8.52 5.88
CA ARG A 109 -0.20 9.26 5.54
C ARG A 109 0.14 10.38 6.52
N ALA A 110 -0.86 11.15 6.97
CA ALA A 110 -0.72 12.23 7.95
C ALA A 110 0.05 11.85 9.23
N TRP A 111 -0.01 10.59 9.66
CA TRP A 111 0.72 10.09 10.83
C TRP A 111 1.88 9.19 10.43
N VAL A 112 1.69 8.33 9.43
CA VAL A 112 2.72 7.37 9.01
C VAL A 112 3.98 8.07 8.49
N ASP A 113 3.82 9.16 7.73
CA ASP A 113 4.94 9.90 7.14
C ASP A 113 5.76 10.70 8.18
N GLN A 114 5.31 10.75 9.45
CA GLN A 114 6.10 11.33 10.55
C GLN A 114 7.29 10.43 10.94
N HIS A 115 7.32 9.20 10.44
CA HIS A 115 8.37 8.22 10.70
C HIS A 115 9.08 7.82 9.41
N THR A 116 10.36 7.48 9.48
CA THR A 116 11.12 7.04 8.30
C THR A 116 10.71 5.63 7.89
N HIS A 117 9.81 5.49 6.92
CA HIS A 117 9.35 4.19 6.39
C HIS A 117 9.82 3.90 4.96
N PHE A 118 10.57 4.79 4.30
CA PHE A 118 11.12 4.60 2.94
C PHE A 118 10.10 4.15 1.88
N GLY A 119 8.85 4.59 2.02
CA GLY A 119 7.73 4.18 1.15
C GLY A 119 7.21 2.76 1.38
N ASN A 120 7.65 2.06 2.44
CA ASN A 120 7.15 0.74 2.82
C ASN A 120 5.80 0.83 3.54
N VAL A 121 4.75 1.22 2.81
CA VAL A 121 3.38 1.30 3.34
C VAL A 121 2.53 0.08 2.99
N ALA A 122 3.04 -0.81 2.14
CA ALA A 122 2.36 -2.02 1.68
C ALA A 122 3.32 -3.22 1.61
N THR A 123 2.76 -4.43 1.56
CA THR A 123 3.49 -5.70 1.43
C THR A 123 3.98 -5.99 0.02
N SER A 124 3.89 -5.07 -0.94
CA SER A 124 4.26 -5.33 -2.35
C SER A 124 5.68 -5.89 -2.51
N ARG A 125 6.66 -5.40 -1.74
CA ARG A 125 8.02 -5.96 -1.74
C ARG A 125 8.07 -7.39 -1.20
N VAL A 126 7.29 -7.67 -0.16
CA VAL A 126 7.18 -9.01 0.46
C VAL A 126 6.50 -9.98 -0.51
N GLU A 127 5.41 -9.56 -1.14
CA GLU A 127 4.70 -10.34 -2.15
C GLU A 127 5.57 -10.60 -3.39
N GLY A 128 6.34 -9.61 -3.84
CA GLY A 128 7.29 -9.78 -4.93
C GLY A 128 8.37 -10.81 -4.61
N ILE A 129 8.95 -10.77 -3.40
CA ILE A 129 9.93 -11.78 -2.95
C ILE A 129 9.26 -13.15 -2.82
N HIS A 130 8.02 -13.21 -2.30
CA HIS A 130 7.27 -14.46 -2.20
C HIS A 130 7.05 -15.10 -3.57
N ALA A 131 6.52 -14.32 -4.53
CA ALA A 131 6.30 -14.77 -5.91
C ALA A 131 7.61 -15.19 -6.59
N LEU A 132 8.70 -14.46 -6.35
CA LEU A 132 10.03 -14.83 -6.86
C LEU A 132 10.47 -16.19 -6.31
N LEU A 133 10.35 -16.43 -5.00
CA LEU A 133 10.72 -17.71 -4.40
C LEU A 133 9.82 -18.84 -4.90
N GLU A 134 8.52 -18.61 -4.98
CA GLU A 134 7.55 -19.57 -5.51
C GLU A 134 7.90 -19.97 -6.96
N SER A 135 8.27 -19.01 -7.81
CA SER A 135 8.68 -19.28 -9.20
C SER A 135 9.92 -20.16 -9.31
N HIS A 136 10.82 -20.10 -8.32
CA HIS A 136 12.00 -20.97 -8.26
C HIS A 136 11.67 -22.37 -7.73
N MET A 137 10.71 -22.49 -6.81
CA MET A 137 10.30 -23.78 -6.24
C MET A 137 9.43 -24.60 -7.20
N LYS A 138 8.59 -23.96 -8.03
CA LYS A 138 7.74 -24.56 -9.09
C LYS A 138 6.66 -25.56 -8.63
N LYS A 139 6.82 -26.22 -7.47
CA LYS A 139 5.87 -27.19 -6.89
C LYS A 139 5.92 -27.13 -5.36
N SER A 140 4.79 -27.41 -4.73
CA SER A 140 4.62 -27.38 -3.26
C SER A 140 5.05 -28.66 -2.54
N THR A 141 5.49 -29.67 -3.28
CA THR A 141 5.81 -31.02 -2.77
C THR A 141 7.31 -31.32 -2.71
N LEU A 142 8.15 -30.28 -2.74
CA LEU A 142 9.60 -30.44 -2.62
C LEU A 142 9.97 -30.96 -1.23
N ASP A 143 11.01 -31.80 -1.16
CA ASP A 143 11.65 -32.07 0.13
C ASP A 143 12.44 -30.83 0.62
N LEU A 144 12.83 -30.85 1.90
CA LEU A 144 13.53 -29.72 2.52
C LEU A 144 14.86 -29.37 1.82
N PHE A 145 15.56 -30.36 1.28
CA PHE A 145 16.83 -30.15 0.61
C PHE A 145 16.64 -29.53 -0.78
N GLU A 146 15.66 -30.00 -1.55
CA GLU A 146 15.28 -29.42 -2.84
C GLU A 146 14.78 -27.98 -2.66
N ALA A 147 13.92 -27.73 -1.66
CA ALA A 147 13.41 -26.41 -1.35
C ALA A 147 14.55 -25.44 -0.97
N TRP A 148 15.46 -25.87 -0.09
CA TRP A 148 16.64 -25.09 0.26
C TRP A 148 17.50 -24.76 -0.96
N ARG A 149 17.72 -25.73 -1.85
CA ARG A 149 18.51 -25.52 -3.08
C ARG A 149 17.84 -24.49 -4.00
N ALA A 150 16.53 -24.56 -4.18
CA ALA A 150 15.76 -23.59 -4.96
C ALA A 150 15.86 -22.17 -4.37
N ILE A 151 15.69 -22.03 -3.05
CA ILE A 151 15.82 -20.75 -2.32
C ILE A 151 17.25 -20.20 -2.49
N LYS A 152 18.27 -21.04 -2.30
CA LYS A 152 19.67 -20.64 -2.48
C LYS A 152 19.93 -20.12 -3.90
N HIS A 153 19.42 -20.80 -4.93
CA HIS A 153 19.56 -20.34 -6.31
C HIS A 153 18.85 -19.00 -6.55
N ALA A 154 17.63 -18.82 -6.03
CA ALA A 154 16.91 -17.56 -6.13
C ALA A 154 17.70 -16.39 -5.52
N LEU A 155 18.25 -16.60 -4.32
CA LEU A 155 19.06 -15.60 -3.62
C LEU A 155 20.35 -15.26 -4.36
N LEU A 156 21.06 -16.26 -4.89
CA LEU A 156 22.29 -16.04 -5.67
C LEU A 156 22.01 -15.29 -6.98
N ASN A 157 20.91 -15.61 -7.66
CA ASN A 157 20.50 -14.91 -8.87
C ASN A 157 20.17 -13.44 -8.57
N GLN A 158 19.38 -13.17 -7.53
CA GLN A 158 19.06 -11.80 -7.09
C GLN A 158 20.33 -11.01 -6.73
N LEU A 159 21.25 -11.62 -5.99
CA LEU A 159 22.51 -10.96 -5.64
C LEU A 159 23.35 -10.63 -6.89
N SER A 160 23.40 -11.54 -7.86
CA SER A 160 24.09 -11.32 -9.14
C SER A 160 23.47 -10.17 -9.92
N GLU A 161 22.14 -10.13 -10.00
CA GLU A 161 21.39 -9.07 -10.68
C GLU A 161 21.61 -7.69 -10.01
N LEU A 162 21.52 -7.62 -8.68
CA LEU A 162 21.77 -6.39 -7.92
C LEU A 162 23.20 -5.88 -8.14
N LYS A 163 24.20 -6.75 -8.07
CA LYS A 163 25.59 -6.39 -8.35
C LYS A 163 25.77 -5.89 -9.79
N SER A 164 25.19 -6.57 -10.76
CA SER A 164 25.21 -6.16 -12.17
C SER A 164 24.59 -4.77 -12.35
N ASN A 165 23.43 -4.53 -11.74
CA ASN A 165 22.75 -3.24 -11.79
C ASN A 165 23.54 -2.14 -11.11
N GLN A 166 24.16 -2.41 -9.96
CA GLN A 166 25.04 -1.46 -9.27
C GLN A 166 26.22 -1.07 -10.17
N THR A 167 26.93 -2.05 -10.75
CA THR A 167 28.05 -1.79 -11.68
C THR A 167 27.59 -0.94 -12.86
N LYS A 168 26.44 -1.29 -13.49
CA LYS A 168 25.88 -0.50 -14.60
C LYS A 168 25.63 0.96 -14.20
N GLN A 169 25.09 1.20 -13.00
CA GLN A 169 24.80 2.54 -12.50
C GLN A 169 26.06 3.32 -12.11
N GLN A 170 27.13 2.64 -11.69
CA GLN A 170 28.43 3.25 -11.42
C GLN A 170 29.17 3.65 -12.71
N THR A 171 29.02 2.86 -13.78
CA THR A 171 29.70 3.15 -15.06
C THR A 171 28.95 4.17 -15.91
N ARG A 172 27.62 4.26 -15.79
CA ARG A 172 26.79 5.15 -16.61
C ARG A 172 26.23 6.29 -15.77
N THR A 173 26.40 7.50 -16.26
CA THR A 173 25.76 8.69 -15.68
C THR A 173 24.62 9.12 -16.61
N PRO A 174 23.36 9.06 -16.16
CA PRO A 174 22.24 9.62 -16.91
C PRO A 174 22.40 11.12 -17.12
N ILE A 175 21.92 11.64 -18.25
CA ILE A 175 22.08 13.05 -18.63
C ILE A 175 21.38 13.94 -17.60
N GLU A 176 20.21 13.54 -17.13
CA GLU A 176 19.45 14.25 -16.12
C GLU A 176 20.19 14.35 -14.77
N LEU A 177 21.09 13.41 -14.47
CA LEU A 177 21.90 13.38 -13.24
C LEU A 177 23.35 13.84 -13.44
N SER A 178 23.67 14.42 -14.61
CA SER A 178 25.02 14.82 -14.98
C SER A 178 25.48 16.16 -14.37
N GLY A 179 24.57 16.89 -13.73
CA GLY A 179 24.88 18.15 -13.04
C GLY A 179 25.85 17.97 -11.86
N SER A 180 26.56 19.05 -11.53
CA SER A 180 27.58 19.04 -10.46
C SER A 180 27.03 18.81 -9.06
N LEU A 181 25.72 19.05 -8.86
CA LEU A 181 25.04 18.90 -7.58
C LEU A 181 25.20 17.48 -6.98
N TYR A 182 25.22 16.44 -7.82
CA TYR A 182 25.30 15.05 -7.38
C TYR A 182 26.67 14.41 -7.56
N ASP A 183 27.71 15.17 -7.95
CA ASP A 183 29.04 14.63 -8.26
C ASP A 183 29.63 13.84 -7.08
N THR A 184 29.44 14.32 -5.84
CA THR A 184 29.99 13.69 -4.64
C THR A 184 29.35 12.34 -4.31
N VAL A 185 28.09 12.14 -4.67
CA VAL A 185 27.33 10.92 -4.37
C VAL A 185 27.21 9.98 -5.58
N ARG A 186 27.65 10.44 -6.77
CA ARG A 186 27.60 9.68 -8.02
C ARG A 186 28.35 8.36 -7.89
N GLY A 187 27.70 7.25 -8.26
CA GLY A 187 28.25 5.90 -8.15
C GLY A 187 28.21 5.29 -6.74
N TRP A 188 27.89 6.08 -5.71
CA TRP A 188 27.69 5.58 -4.34
C TRP A 188 26.22 5.29 -4.05
N VAL A 189 25.32 6.07 -4.64
CA VAL A 189 23.86 5.88 -4.55
C VAL A 189 23.28 5.45 -5.89
N SER A 190 22.10 4.82 -5.85
CA SER A 190 21.39 4.46 -7.08
C SER A 190 20.93 5.71 -7.83
N HIS A 191 20.69 5.61 -9.14
CA HIS A 191 20.13 6.71 -9.94
C HIS A 191 18.72 7.12 -9.49
N GLU A 192 17.99 6.22 -8.83
CA GLU A 192 16.67 6.50 -8.28
C GLU A 192 16.71 7.46 -7.08
N ALA A 193 17.75 7.38 -6.26
CA ALA A 193 17.90 8.23 -5.08
C ALA A 193 17.91 9.74 -5.39
N PRO A 194 18.73 10.26 -6.33
CA PRO A 194 18.70 11.67 -6.68
C PRO A 194 17.43 12.08 -7.42
N ARG A 195 16.80 11.22 -8.23
CA ARG A 195 15.51 11.54 -8.87
C ARG A 195 14.43 11.86 -7.83
N LYS A 196 14.39 11.10 -6.74
CA LYS A 196 13.47 11.34 -5.62
C LYS A 196 13.74 12.62 -4.82
N VAL A 197 14.89 13.27 -5.01
CA VAL A 197 15.16 14.59 -4.41
C VAL A 197 14.56 15.71 -5.28
N GLU A 198 14.35 15.45 -6.57
CA GLU A 198 13.79 16.40 -7.53
C GLU A 198 12.25 16.32 -7.64
N GLU A 199 11.63 15.29 -7.08
CA GLU A 199 10.17 15.09 -6.96
C GLU A 199 9.56 15.81 -5.75
#